data_AF-A0A841E7N6-F1
#
_entry.id   AF-A0A841E7N6-F1
#
_cell.length_a   1.000
_cell.length_b   1.000
_cell.length_c   1.000
_cell.angle_alpha   90.00
_cell.angle_beta   90.00
_cell.angle_gamma   90.00
#
_symmetry.space_group_name_H-M   'P 1'
#
loop_
_entity.id
_entity.type
_entity.pdbx_description
1 polymer ?
#
loop_
_entity_poly.entity_id
_entity_poly.type
_entity_poly.pdbx_seq_one_letter_code
_entity_poly.pdbx_strand_id
1 'polypeptide(L)'
;MIDDQGQRYNAATDHQNSTLALAENGTDAGDPAVAYDYTPYGNTDTTTNSGGDQAAQANPFTYTGSYTFDNGDKAMGHRYMSHLTERFTQQDPSWQEDNLYSYAECDPINNTDPSGLWVGCAVNVTGFFVSDIGYAGAAWPLAIAIGVGGAVAMPAFLFGAAVIGAGVGVYGVATAC
;
A
#
# COMPACT_ATOMS: atom_id res chain seq x y z
N MET A 1 -11.31 4.11 -17.79
CA MET A 1 -10.43 4.02 -18.98
C MET A 1 -11.23 4.31 -20.25
N ILE A 2 -10.57 4.41 -21.41
CA ILE A 2 -11.24 4.51 -22.71
C ILE A 2 -10.60 3.47 -23.64
N ASP A 3 -11.39 2.72 -24.40
CA ASP A 3 -10.87 1.81 -25.44
C ASP A 3 -10.52 2.55 -26.75
N ASP A 4 -10.06 1.81 -27.76
CA ASP A 4 -9.72 2.32 -29.10
C ASP A 4 -10.94 2.79 -29.90
N GLN A 5 -12.15 2.38 -29.51
CA GLN A 5 -13.43 2.81 -30.10
C GLN A 5 -14.03 4.04 -29.42
N GLY A 6 -13.42 4.52 -28.34
CA GLY A 6 -13.88 5.68 -27.58
C GLY A 6 -14.89 5.34 -26.46
N GLN A 7 -15.14 4.06 -26.18
CA GLN A 7 -15.99 3.65 -25.07
C GLN A 7 -15.31 3.87 -23.75
N ARG A 8 -16.05 4.44 -22.81
CA ARG A 8 -15.57 4.75 -21.46
C ARG A 8 -15.97 3.62 -20.53
N TYR A 9 -15.05 3.23 -19.66
CA TYR A 9 -15.32 2.27 -18.59
C TYR A 9 -14.96 2.84 -17.23
N ASN A 10 -15.77 2.48 -16.25
CA ASN A 10 -15.58 2.81 -14.84
C ASN A 10 -15.03 1.57 -14.12
N ALA A 11 -13.99 1.76 -13.32
CA ALA A 11 -13.36 0.68 -12.56
C ALA A 11 -13.92 0.62 -11.14
N ALA A 12 -14.26 -0.59 -10.69
CA ALA A 12 -14.46 -0.90 -9.28
C ALA A 12 -13.17 -1.50 -8.72
N THR A 13 -12.67 -0.95 -7.61
CA THR A 13 -11.42 -1.39 -6.98
C THR A 13 -11.64 -1.90 -5.57
N ASP A 14 -10.73 -2.76 -5.10
CA ASP A 14 -10.67 -3.15 -3.69
C ASP A 14 -9.98 -2.09 -2.80
N HIS A 15 -9.79 -2.41 -1.53
CA HIS A 15 -9.11 -1.52 -0.56
C HIS A 15 -7.62 -1.30 -0.84
N GLN A 16 -6.96 -2.21 -1.56
CA GLN A 16 -5.57 -2.12 -2.01
C GLN A 16 -5.45 -1.48 -3.40
N ASN A 17 -6.58 -1.02 -3.95
CA ASN A 17 -6.72 -0.42 -5.26
C ASN A 17 -6.52 -1.40 -6.44
N SER A 18 -6.72 -2.70 -6.23
CA SER A 18 -6.78 -3.69 -7.31
C SER A 18 -8.08 -3.55 -8.10
N THR A 19 -8.02 -3.54 -9.42
CA THR A 19 -9.21 -3.46 -10.29
C THR A 19 -10.01 -4.77 -10.27
N LEU A 20 -11.17 -4.81 -9.63
CA LEU A 20 -12.02 -6.01 -9.54
C LEU A 20 -12.98 -6.15 -10.72
N ALA A 21 -13.46 -5.03 -11.28
CA ALA A 21 -14.38 -5.06 -12.39
C ALA A 21 -14.36 -3.76 -13.20
N LEU A 22 -14.72 -3.85 -14.47
CA LEU A 22 -14.89 -2.69 -15.35
C LEU A 22 -16.31 -2.72 -15.93
N ALA A 23 -17.07 -1.67 -15.63
CA ALA A 23 -18.41 -1.48 -16.17
C ALA A 23 -18.37 -0.43 -17.29
N GLU A 24 -19.08 -0.69 -18.38
CA GLU A 24 -19.27 0.29 -19.44
C GLU A 24 -20.01 1.52 -18.90
N ASN A 25 -19.62 2.70 -19.39
CA ASN A 25 -20.25 3.93 -18.94
C ASN A 25 -21.70 4.01 -19.43
N GLY A 26 -22.65 4.04 -18.48
CA GLY A 26 -24.08 4.08 -18.78
C GLY A 26 -24.78 2.72 -18.67
N THR A 27 -24.07 1.66 -18.25
CA THR A 27 -24.67 0.37 -17.89
C THR A 27 -24.78 0.21 -16.37
N ASP A 28 -25.63 -0.73 -15.94
CA ASP A 28 -25.78 -1.08 -14.53
C ASP A 28 -24.56 -1.87 -14.04
N ALA A 29 -24.08 -1.54 -12.85
CA ALA A 29 -22.89 -2.18 -12.24
C ALA A 29 -23.07 -3.68 -11.89
N GLY A 30 -24.28 -4.21 -12.03
CA GLY A 30 -24.59 -5.62 -11.74
C GLY A 30 -24.12 -6.61 -12.80
N ASP A 31 -23.69 -6.13 -13.97
CA ASP A 31 -23.16 -6.95 -15.06
C ASP A 31 -21.94 -6.25 -15.71
N PRO A 32 -20.75 -6.36 -15.11
CA PRO A 32 -19.57 -5.69 -15.63
C PRO A 32 -19.14 -6.30 -16.97
N ALA A 33 -18.48 -5.49 -17.81
CA ALA A 33 -17.91 -5.95 -19.07
C ALA A 33 -16.78 -6.96 -18.83
N VAL A 34 -15.97 -6.73 -17.79
CA VAL A 34 -14.95 -7.67 -17.32
C VAL A 34 -14.90 -7.67 -15.79
N ALA A 35 -14.66 -8.85 -15.22
CA ALA A 35 -14.38 -9.08 -13.81
C ALA A 35 -13.04 -9.81 -13.66
N TYR A 36 -12.31 -9.49 -12.58
CA TYR A 36 -10.99 -10.02 -12.29
C TYR A 36 -10.99 -10.67 -10.91
N ASP A 37 -10.50 -11.90 -10.85
CA ASP A 37 -10.22 -12.62 -9.61
C ASP A 37 -8.71 -12.73 -9.44
N TYR A 38 -8.19 -12.22 -8.33
CA TYR A 38 -6.76 -12.23 -8.04
C TYR A 38 -6.40 -13.32 -7.03
N THR A 39 -5.33 -14.04 -7.34
CA THR A 39 -4.57 -14.78 -6.33
C THR A 39 -3.89 -13.80 -5.35
N PRO A 40 -3.42 -14.28 -4.18
CA PRO A 40 -2.71 -13.42 -3.23
C PRO A 40 -1.55 -12.64 -3.84
N TYR A 41 -0.80 -13.21 -4.79
CA TYR A 41 0.33 -12.55 -5.48
C TYR A 41 -0.08 -11.82 -6.77
N GLY A 42 -1.37 -11.65 -7.02
CA GLY A 42 -1.86 -10.85 -8.14
C GLY A 42 -1.84 -11.53 -9.51
N ASN A 43 -1.60 -12.84 -9.60
CA ASN A 43 -2.01 -13.60 -10.78
C ASN A 43 -3.54 -13.51 -10.91
N THR A 44 -4.03 -13.32 -12.13
CA THR A 44 -5.42 -12.93 -12.37
C THR A 44 -6.13 -13.92 -13.28
N ASP A 45 -7.28 -14.41 -12.84
CA ASP A 45 -8.27 -15.04 -13.71
C ASP A 45 -9.28 -13.97 -14.15
N THR A 46 -9.50 -13.86 -15.47
CA THR A 46 -10.34 -12.81 -16.06
C THR A 46 -11.60 -13.44 -16.63
N THR A 47 -12.76 -12.91 -16.25
CA THR A 47 -14.06 -13.27 -16.82
C THR A 47 -14.59 -12.11 -17.65
N THR A 48 -14.85 -12.34 -18.94
CA THR A 48 -15.37 -11.32 -19.86
C THR A 48 -16.81 -11.61 -20.30
N ASN A 49 -17.62 -10.56 -20.42
CA ASN A 49 -18.94 -10.57 -21.03
C ASN A 49 -18.88 -9.99 -22.46
N SER A 50 -20.02 -9.82 -23.13
CA SER A 50 -20.05 -9.27 -24.49
C SER A 50 -19.31 -7.92 -24.59
N GLY A 51 -18.21 -7.86 -25.35
CA GLY A 51 -17.35 -6.67 -25.46
C GLY A 51 -16.26 -6.54 -24.39
N GLY A 52 -16.23 -7.45 -23.41
CA GLY A 52 -15.30 -7.46 -22.28
C GLY A 52 -13.85 -7.67 -22.66
N ASP A 53 -13.55 -8.33 -23.79
CA ASP A 53 -12.17 -8.53 -24.24
C ASP A 53 -11.49 -7.20 -24.61
N GLN A 54 -12.24 -6.26 -25.21
CA GLN A 54 -11.74 -4.92 -25.52
C GLN A 54 -11.50 -4.12 -24.24
N ALA A 55 -12.43 -4.24 -23.27
CA ALA A 55 -12.27 -3.63 -21.97
C ALA A 55 -11.03 -4.18 -21.23
N ALA A 56 -10.84 -5.51 -21.24
CA ALA A 56 -9.71 -6.16 -20.60
C ALA A 56 -8.38 -5.71 -21.23
N GLN A 57 -8.30 -5.62 -22.56
CA GLN A 57 -7.12 -5.12 -23.27
C GLN A 57 -6.85 -3.63 -23.03
N ALA A 58 -7.91 -2.83 -22.87
CA ALA A 58 -7.79 -1.40 -22.59
C ALA A 58 -7.36 -1.09 -21.16
N ASN A 59 -7.32 -2.08 -20.25
CA ASN A 59 -6.99 -1.90 -18.85
C ASN A 59 -5.59 -2.39 -18.47
N PRO A 60 -4.57 -1.50 -18.48
CA PRO A 60 -3.25 -1.87 -18.03
C PRO A 60 -3.09 -1.87 -16.50
N PHE A 61 -4.00 -1.24 -15.75
CA PHE A 61 -3.89 -1.08 -14.30
C PHE A 61 -4.78 -2.10 -13.57
N THR A 62 -4.17 -3.11 -12.97
CA THR A 62 -4.87 -4.26 -12.39
C THR A 62 -4.55 -4.41 -10.91
N TYR A 63 -3.76 -5.40 -10.52
CA TYR A 63 -3.45 -5.75 -9.13
C TYR A 63 -2.79 -4.59 -8.40
N THR A 64 -3.35 -4.20 -7.25
CA THR A 64 -2.88 -3.09 -6.39
C THR A 64 -2.60 -1.78 -7.14
N GLY A 65 -3.30 -1.52 -8.26
CA GLY A 65 -3.07 -0.38 -9.13
C GLY A 65 -1.77 -0.43 -9.95
N SER A 66 -1.06 -1.56 -9.94
CA SER A 66 0.16 -1.76 -10.72
C SER A 66 -0.14 -1.86 -12.22
N TYR A 67 0.83 -1.44 -13.03
CA TYR A 67 0.80 -1.66 -14.47
C TYR A 67 1.19 -3.12 -14.75
N THR A 68 0.29 -3.90 -15.33
CA THR A 68 0.57 -5.29 -15.74
C THR A 68 0.99 -5.33 -17.21
N PHE A 69 2.10 -6.00 -17.48
CA PHE A 69 2.60 -6.24 -18.83
C PHE A 69 1.83 -7.40 -19.49
N ASP A 70 1.91 -7.50 -20.82
CA ASP A 70 1.30 -8.58 -21.60
C ASP A 70 1.77 -9.98 -21.15
N ASN A 71 2.96 -10.08 -20.55
CA ASN A 71 3.49 -11.32 -20.01
C ASN A 71 3.02 -11.63 -18.59
N GLY A 72 2.18 -10.79 -17.96
CA GLY A 72 1.64 -10.96 -16.60
C GLY A 72 2.48 -10.33 -15.47
N ASP A 73 3.73 -9.94 -15.75
CA ASP A 73 4.59 -9.27 -14.79
C ASP A 73 4.05 -7.87 -14.45
N LYS A 74 4.41 -7.35 -13.28
CA LYS A 74 3.81 -6.11 -12.73
C LYS A 74 4.87 -5.08 -12.38
N ALA A 75 4.69 -3.85 -12.86
CA ALA A 75 5.49 -2.71 -12.44
C ALA A 75 4.95 -2.14 -11.12
N MET A 76 5.73 -2.29 -10.05
CA MET A 76 5.38 -1.87 -8.70
C MET A 76 6.40 -0.85 -8.22
N GLY A 77 6.10 0.44 -8.46
CA GLY A 77 6.96 1.56 -8.09
C GLY A 77 8.40 1.41 -8.60
N HIS A 78 9.31 1.01 -7.71
CA HIS A 78 10.74 0.89 -7.96
C HIS A 78 11.19 -0.48 -8.50
N ARG A 79 10.35 -1.52 -8.45
CA ARG A 79 10.70 -2.89 -8.84
C ARG A 79 9.64 -3.51 -9.74
N TYR A 80 10.01 -4.59 -10.42
CA TYR A 80 9.10 -5.40 -11.21
C TYR A 80 8.90 -6.75 -10.55
N MET A 81 7.64 -7.13 -10.30
CA MET A 81 7.26 -8.44 -9.76
C MET A 81 6.98 -9.41 -10.89
N SER A 82 7.59 -10.59 -10.84
CA SER A 82 7.33 -11.63 -11.82
C SER A 82 6.11 -12.46 -11.44
N HIS A 83 5.24 -12.72 -12.42
CA HIS A 83 4.06 -13.55 -12.21
C HIS A 83 4.41 -15.04 -11.99
N LEU A 84 5.56 -15.49 -12.53
CA LEU A 84 6.00 -16.89 -12.48
C LEU A 84 6.63 -17.26 -11.13
N THR A 85 7.42 -16.35 -10.58
CA THR A 85 8.16 -16.60 -9.33
C THR A 85 7.54 -15.91 -8.13
N GLU A 86 6.53 -15.06 -8.34
CA GLU A 86 5.81 -14.31 -7.30
C GLU A 86 6.75 -13.45 -6.44
N ARG A 87 7.83 -12.96 -7.05
CA ARG A 87 8.92 -12.23 -6.41
C ARG A 87 9.37 -11.06 -7.27
N PHE A 88 10.07 -10.11 -6.65
CA PHE A 88 10.74 -9.07 -7.42
C PHE A 88 11.87 -9.67 -8.26
N THR A 89 12.06 -9.11 -9.45
CA THR A 89 13.13 -9.51 -10.39
C THR A 89 14.44 -8.77 -10.12
N GLN A 90 14.38 -7.68 -9.36
CA GLN A 90 15.52 -6.87 -8.93
C GLN A 90 15.66 -6.90 -7.41
N GLN A 91 16.90 -6.74 -6.94
CA GLN A 91 17.17 -6.51 -5.52
C GLN A 91 16.50 -5.22 -5.06
N ASP A 92 15.99 -5.20 -3.84
CA ASP A 92 15.53 -3.98 -3.17
C ASP A 92 16.67 -2.95 -3.14
N PRO A 93 16.53 -1.79 -3.82
CA PRO A 93 17.53 -0.74 -3.76
C PRO A 93 17.62 -0.08 -2.37
N SER A 94 16.66 -0.31 -1.46
CA SER A 94 16.70 0.18 -0.08
C SER A 94 17.70 -0.57 0.79
N TRP A 95 17.96 -1.86 0.48
CA TRP A 95 18.73 -2.79 1.31
C TRP A 95 18.24 -2.93 2.76
N GLN A 96 16.94 -2.71 2.99
CA GLN A 96 16.34 -2.77 4.33
C GLN A 96 15.64 -4.09 4.63
N GLU A 97 15.43 -4.97 3.65
CA GLU A 97 14.84 -6.30 3.84
C GLU A 97 15.94 -7.37 3.96
N ASP A 98 15.73 -8.37 4.83
CA ASP A 98 16.57 -9.59 4.89
C ASP A 98 16.59 -10.32 3.54
N ASN A 99 15.44 -10.34 2.85
CA ASN A 99 15.26 -10.95 1.55
C ASN A 99 14.96 -9.87 0.51
N LEU A 100 16.00 -9.42 -0.20
CA LEU A 100 15.91 -8.33 -1.18
C LEU A 100 15.01 -8.59 -2.39
N TYR A 101 14.38 -9.77 -2.47
CA TYR A 101 13.48 -10.17 -3.56
C TYR A 101 12.07 -10.54 -3.06
N SER A 102 11.75 -10.41 -1.77
CA SER A 102 10.40 -10.71 -1.27
C SER A 102 9.40 -9.65 -1.68
N TYR A 103 8.18 -10.09 -1.96
CA TYR A 103 7.03 -9.19 -2.03
C TYR A 103 6.24 -9.29 -0.72
N ALA A 104 5.92 -8.14 -0.12
CA ALA A 104 5.01 -8.03 1.03
C ALA A 104 5.34 -8.98 2.21
N GLU A 105 6.63 -9.18 2.52
CA GLU A 105 7.11 -10.14 3.55
C GLU A 105 6.58 -11.57 3.36
N CYS A 106 6.30 -11.97 2.11
CA CYS A 106 5.67 -13.25 1.78
C CYS A 106 4.25 -13.43 2.37
N ASP A 107 3.60 -12.36 2.80
CA ASP A 107 2.20 -12.34 3.27
C ASP A 107 1.37 -11.27 2.53
N PRO A 108 1.13 -11.46 1.22
CA PRO A 108 0.46 -10.46 0.39
C PRO A 108 -1.06 -10.35 0.64
N ILE A 109 -1.61 -11.22 1.49
CA ILE A 109 -3.01 -11.12 1.94
C ILE A 109 -3.14 -9.99 2.96
N ASN A 110 -2.18 -9.87 3.87
CA ASN A 110 -2.21 -8.88 4.95
C ASN A 110 -1.36 -7.65 4.66
N ASN A 111 -0.37 -7.77 3.77
CA ASN A 111 0.56 -6.70 3.41
C ASN A 111 0.51 -6.36 1.93
N THR A 112 0.92 -5.15 1.59
CA THR A 112 1.05 -4.70 0.20
C THR A 112 2.29 -3.84 0.10
N ASP A 113 3.01 -3.95 -1.01
CA ASP A 113 4.14 -3.07 -1.34
C ASP A 113 3.83 -2.17 -2.55
N PRO A 114 3.09 -1.05 -2.39
CA PRO A 114 2.78 -0.16 -3.51
C PRO A 114 4.00 0.57 -4.09
N SER A 115 5.04 0.80 -3.28
CA SER A 115 6.25 1.50 -3.71
C SER A 115 7.29 0.57 -4.34
N GLY A 116 7.18 -0.74 -4.13
CA GLY A 116 8.25 -1.67 -4.42
C GLY A 116 9.45 -1.49 -3.49
N LEU A 117 9.28 -0.91 -2.30
CA LEU A 117 10.32 -0.66 -1.28
C LEU A 117 9.78 -0.89 0.14
N TRP A 118 8.63 -1.53 0.28
CA TRP A 118 8.01 -1.72 1.57
C TRP A 118 8.92 -2.56 2.44
N VAL A 119 9.05 -2.12 3.69
CA VAL A 119 9.82 -2.84 4.70
C VAL A 119 8.89 -3.04 5.88
N GLY A 120 8.61 -4.30 6.20
CA GLY A 120 7.76 -4.71 7.33
C GLY A 120 8.37 -4.44 8.71
N CYS A 121 9.30 -3.49 8.83
CA CYS A 121 10.03 -3.30 10.07
C CYS A 121 9.10 -2.79 11.19
N ALA A 122 9.08 -3.54 12.29
CA ALA A 122 8.63 -3.00 13.56
C ALA A 122 9.57 -1.86 13.97
N VAL A 123 9.07 -0.62 13.93
CA VAL A 123 9.80 0.53 14.47
C VAL A 123 9.87 0.35 15.98
N ASN A 124 11.00 -0.16 16.48
CA ASN A 124 11.28 -0.19 17.91
C ASN A 124 11.66 1.23 18.35
N VAL A 125 10.65 2.04 18.71
CA VAL A 125 10.88 3.30 19.42
C VAL A 125 11.17 2.94 20.88
N THR A 126 12.40 2.52 21.18
CA THR A 126 12.87 2.41 22.55
C THR A 126 13.06 3.81 23.14
N GLY A 127 12.01 4.32 23.80
CA GLY A 127 12.10 5.44 24.72
C GLY A 127 11.84 6.81 24.09
N PHE A 128 10.56 7.20 23.98
CA PHE A 128 10.20 8.61 23.91
C PHE A 128 9.86 9.09 25.31
N PHE A 129 10.81 9.75 25.99
CA PHE A 129 10.51 10.48 27.22
C PHE A 129 10.21 11.94 26.85
N VAL A 130 8.98 12.38 27.02
CA VAL A 130 8.70 13.81 27.19
C VAL A 130 9.17 14.14 28.60
N SER A 131 10.37 14.72 28.75
CA SER A 131 10.75 15.28 30.04
C SER A 131 9.88 16.51 30.29
N ASP A 132 8.92 16.31 31.18
CA ASP A 132 8.19 17.30 31.97
C ASP A 132 7.65 18.53 31.21
N ILE A 133 6.33 18.50 30.97
CA ILE A 133 5.55 19.74 31.03
C ILE A 133 5.73 20.25 32.47
N GLY A 134 6.52 21.30 32.63
CA GLY A 134 6.70 22.01 33.89
C GLY A 134 5.39 22.64 34.37
N TYR A 135 4.46 21.83 34.88
CA TYR A 135 3.53 22.26 35.89
C TYR A 135 4.22 22.05 37.23
N ALA A 136 4.35 23.13 38.00
CA ALA A 136 4.76 23.06 39.38
C ALA A 136 3.96 21.96 40.11
N GLY A 137 4.61 20.83 40.39
CA GLY A 137 4.14 19.87 41.39
C GLY A 137 3.50 18.55 40.95
N ALA A 138 3.52 18.14 39.66
CA ALA A 138 3.02 16.79 39.33
C ALA A 138 3.69 16.18 38.08
N ALA A 139 4.80 15.47 38.28
CA ALA A 139 5.40 14.61 37.26
C ALA A 139 4.51 13.38 37.08
N TRP A 140 3.70 13.34 36.02
CA TRP A 140 3.06 12.13 35.55
C TRP A 140 3.85 11.62 34.34
N PRO A 141 4.52 10.46 34.43
CA PRO A 141 5.16 9.87 33.26
C PRO A 141 4.06 9.45 32.27
N LEU A 142 3.94 10.19 31.17
CA LEU A 142 3.09 9.78 30.05
C LEU A 142 3.91 8.83 29.17
N ALA A 143 3.78 7.53 29.40
CA ALA A 143 4.33 6.52 28.51
C ALA A 143 3.41 6.40 27.28
N ILE A 144 3.88 6.85 26.12
CA ILE A 144 3.23 6.53 24.84
C ILE A 144 3.73 5.13 24.45
N ALA A 145 2.89 4.11 24.65
CA ALA A 145 3.12 2.79 24.09
C ALA A 145 2.76 2.83 22.60
N ILE A 146 3.77 2.83 21.72
CA ILE A 146 3.58 2.64 20.28
C ILE A 146 3.51 1.12 20.05
N GLY A 147 2.28 0.59 19.91
CA GLY A 147 2.05 -0.78 19.49
C GLY A 147 2.21 -0.91 17.97
N VAL A 148 2.93 -1.95 17.54
CA VAL A 148 3.22 -2.26 16.14
C VAL A 148 1.94 -2.74 15.43
N GLY A 149 1.71 -2.23 14.22
CA GLY A 149 0.65 -2.70 13.31
C GLY A 149 -0.60 -1.82 13.31
N GLY A 150 -0.71 -0.93 12.32
CA GLY A 150 -1.91 -0.14 12.05
C GLY A 150 -1.77 1.36 12.34
N ALA A 151 -2.31 2.17 11.44
CA ALA A 151 -2.23 3.63 11.36
C ALA A 151 -2.17 4.35 12.72
N VAL A 152 -1.09 5.10 12.96
CA VAL A 152 -0.98 5.98 14.13
C VAL A 152 -1.72 7.29 13.83
N ALA A 153 -2.89 7.46 14.45
CA ALA A 153 -3.55 8.76 14.52
C ALA A 153 -2.68 9.70 15.36
N MET A 154 -1.99 10.64 14.70
CA MET A 154 -1.36 11.76 15.39
C MET A 154 -2.45 12.53 16.15
N PRO A 155 -2.38 12.69 17.49
CA PRO A 155 -3.34 13.54 18.17
C PRO A 155 -3.13 14.97 17.68
N ALA A 156 -4.13 15.49 16.97
CA ALA A 156 -4.18 16.88 16.53
C ALA A 156 -4.07 17.81 17.74
N PHE A 157 -2.89 18.39 17.96
CA PHE A 157 -2.74 19.46 18.95
C PHE A 157 -3.28 20.75 18.31
N LEU A 158 -4.50 21.12 18.71
CA LEU A 158 -5.10 22.41 18.38
C LEU A 158 -4.17 23.53 18.89
N PHE A 159 -3.56 24.28 17.97
CA PHE A 159 -2.76 25.46 18.30
C PHE A 159 -3.67 26.58 18.87
N GLY A 160 -3.78 26.62 20.19
CA GLY A 160 -4.11 27.82 20.96
C GLY A 160 -2.83 28.37 21.58
N ALA A 161 -2.45 29.59 21.20
CA ALA A 161 -1.19 30.25 21.50
C ALA A 161 -0.66 30.13 22.95
N ALA A 162 0.54 29.56 23.11
CA ALA A 162 1.58 29.99 24.06
C ALA A 162 2.90 29.25 23.75
N VAL A 163 3.92 29.97 23.28
CA VAL A 163 5.27 29.42 23.07
C VAL A 163 5.95 29.25 24.43
N ILE A 164 6.21 28.01 24.85
CA ILE A 164 7.10 27.67 25.97
C ILE A 164 7.97 26.50 25.50
N GLY A 165 9.29 26.66 25.57
CA GLY A 165 10.26 25.75 24.96
C GLY A 165 10.16 24.32 25.51
N ALA A 166 9.77 23.39 24.64
CA ALA A 166 9.87 21.95 24.88
C ALA A 166 11.23 21.46 24.35
N GLY A 167 12.06 20.90 25.22
CA GLY A 167 13.24 20.15 24.80
C GLY A 167 12.82 18.74 24.40
N VAL A 168 12.85 18.43 23.10
CA VAL A 168 12.63 17.07 22.59
C VAL A 168 13.98 16.38 22.44
N GLY A 169 14.28 15.39 23.27
CA GLY A 169 15.43 14.51 23.11
C GLY A 169 15.01 13.22 22.43
N VAL A 170 15.43 13.02 21.17
CA VAL A 170 15.27 11.73 20.46
C VAL A 170 16.59 10.97 20.59
N TYR A 171 16.56 9.78 21.19
CA TYR A 171 17.66 8.83 21.11
C TYR A 171 17.26 7.69 20.15
N GLY A 172 17.95 7.63 19.01
CA GLY A 172 18.03 6.46 18.12
C GLY A 172 16.73 5.86 17.62
N VAL A 173 16.33 6.20 16.39
CA VAL A 173 15.45 5.33 15.61
C VAL A 173 16.33 4.20 15.08
N ALA A 174 16.27 3.02 15.71
CA ALA A 174 16.85 1.81 15.15
C ALA A 174 15.74 1.07 14.40
N THR A 175 15.80 1.13 13.08
CA THR A 175 15.03 0.25 12.21
C THR A 175 15.80 -1.07 12.15
N ALA A 176 15.30 -2.10 12.83
CA ALA A 176 15.82 -3.45 12.72
C ALA A 176 14.84 -4.28 11.90
N CYS A 177 15.20 -4.43 10.64
CA CYS A 177 15.08 -5.65 9.88
C CYS A 177 16.55 -6.12 9.74
#